data_AF-A0A971EV30-F1
#
_entry.id   AF-A0A971EV30-F1
#
_cell.length_a   1.000
_cell.length_b   1.000
_cell.length_c   1.000
_cell.angle_alpha   90.00
_cell.angle_beta   90.00
_cell.angle_gamma   90.00
#
_symmetry.space_group_name_H-M   'P 1'
#
loop_
_entity.id
_entity.type
_entity.pdbx_description
1 polymer ?
#
loop_
_entity_poly.entity_id
_entity_poly.type
_entity_poly.pdbx_seq_one_letter_code
_entity_poly.pdbx_strand_id
1 'polypeptide(L)'
;MKHLWFVFLALSLPWATPLSALELLSVAPTEVYPGDTVRLSGGPFPPDVLVRIGREVLDAVPVTEQELTLTVPSVPEGDYLLSLLHQGVASPSSFTLRIRTKPPTIINLTPSVVDECLLQENARIEVEGEGFPRGSSILVDGNPAPSQWESAGSITLLLPPLTSGTHQLQVIAPGERRSLPRAFLVNNRPEIHSAYPGEDRVNSYEVIIRGKNFLSRSTLLVDGTVIPASAALPSQTGRLRHVDCETLIYTRYPYSRTPKTVILQVVNPGGVQSDPFSLSIP
;
A
#
# COMPACT_ATOMS: atom_id res chain seq x y z
N MET A 1 -51.41 25.08 -91.13
CA MET A 1 -51.97 24.30 -89.99
C MET A 1 -51.39 22.91 -89.99
N LYS A 2 -50.47 22.59 -89.06
CA LYS A 2 -50.26 21.27 -88.46
C LYS A 2 -49.23 21.42 -87.34
N HIS A 3 -49.65 21.05 -86.13
CA HIS A 3 -49.01 21.32 -84.85
C HIS A 3 -47.77 20.46 -84.64
N LEU A 4 -46.71 21.09 -84.12
CA LEU A 4 -45.50 20.44 -83.64
C LEU A 4 -45.71 20.11 -82.16
N TRP A 5 -45.79 18.83 -81.82
CA TRP A 5 -45.89 18.36 -80.43
C TRP A 5 -44.48 18.18 -79.87
N PHE A 6 -44.09 19.07 -78.95
CA PHE A 6 -42.88 18.91 -78.14
C PHE A 6 -43.20 17.97 -76.96
N VAL A 7 -42.54 16.82 -76.93
CA VAL A 7 -42.49 15.94 -75.76
C VAL A 7 -41.49 16.54 -74.78
N PHE A 8 -41.98 17.00 -73.63
CA PHE A 8 -41.15 17.43 -72.50
C PHE A 8 -40.74 16.17 -71.71
N LEU A 9 -39.48 15.77 -71.83
CA LEU A 9 -38.88 14.73 -70.99
C LEU A 9 -38.50 15.36 -69.65
N ALA A 10 -39.33 15.18 -68.62
CA ALA A 10 -39.02 15.61 -67.27
C ALA A 10 -37.95 14.69 -66.66
N LEU A 11 -36.71 15.18 -66.64
CA LEU A 11 -35.57 14.50 -66.01
C LEU A 11 -35.67 14.70 -64.48
N SER A 12 -36.21 13.71 -63.77
CA SER A 12 -36.20 13.69 -62.30
C SER A 12 -34.78 13.38 -61.82
N LEU A 13 -34.02 14.41 -61.46
CA LEU A 13 -32.77 14.24 -60.72
C LEU A 13 -33.10 13.70 -59.31
N PRO A 14 -32.52 12.56 -58.88
CA PRO A 14 -32.67 12.13 -57.50
C PRO A 14 -32.03 13.20 -56.59
N TRP A 15 -32.78 13.66 -55.59
CA TRP A 15 -32.20 14.43 -54.50
C TRP A 15 -31.17 13.55 -53.79
N ALA A 16 -29.89 13.79 -54.07
CA ALA A 16 -28.81 13.27 -53.26
C ALA A 16 -28.89 13.98 -51.91
N THR A 17 -29.42 13.29 -50.89
CA THR A 17 -29.26 13.71 -49.51
C THR A 17 -27.76 13.84 -49.23
N PRO A 18 -27.26 15.00 -48.76
CA PRO A 18 -25.86 15.09 -48.37
C PRO A 18 -25.62 14.02 -47.32
N LEU A 19 -24.62 13.17 -47.57
CA LEU A 19 -24.12 12.22 -46.58
C LEU A 19 -23.61 13.10 -45.43
N SER A 20 -24.36 13.23 -44.33
CA SER A 20 -23.88 13.92 -43.15
C SER A 20 -22.55 13.29 -42.79
N ALA A 21 -21.47 14.05 -42.92
CA ALA A 21 -20.15 13.56 -42.61
C ALA A 21 -20.15 13.13 -41.15
N LEU A 22 -19.65 11.92 -40.88
CA LEU A 22 -19.51 11.40 -39.53
C LEU A 22 -18.57 12.32 -38.75
N GLU A 23 -19.13 13.23 -37.95
CA GLU A 23 -18.39 14.25 -37.24
C GLU A 23 -18.33 13.93 -35.75
N LEU A 24 -17.10 13.77 -35.25
CA LEU A 24 -16.81 13.73 -33.83
C LEU A 24 -16.40 15.14 -33.38
N LEU A 25 -17.13 15.73 -32.44
CA LEU A 25 -16.92 17.10 -31.96
C LEU A 25 -16.19 17.15 -30.62
N SER A 26 -16.39 16.15 -29.76
CA SER A 26 -15.69 16.08 -28.47
C SER A 26 -15.60 14.68 -27.89
N VAL A 27 -14.63 14.51 -27.01
CA VAL A 27 -14.37 13.30 -26.22
C VAL A 27 -14.16 13.71 -24.77
N ALA A 28 -14.91 13.11 -23.84
CA ALA A 28 -14.80 13.41 -22.43
C ALA A 28 -14.98 12.15 -21.55
N PRO A 29 -14.12 11.95 -20.53
CA PRO A 29 -12.86 12.66 -20.28
C PRO A 29 -11.76 12.27 -21.30
N THR A 30 -10.73 13.10 -21.44
CA THR A 30 -9.58 12.82 -22.35
C THR A 30 -8.44 12.06 -21.68
N GLU A 31 -8.46 11.91 -20.36
CA GLU A 31 -7.59 11.03 -19.59
C GLU A 31 -8.45 10.03 -18.81
N VAL A 32 -8.15 8.74 -18.97
CA VAL A 32 -8.97 7.62 -18.50
C VAL A 32 -8.10 6.44 -18.10
N TYR A 33 -8.72 5.51 -17.38
CA TYR A 33 -8.17 4.22 -17.04
C TYR A 33 -8.94 3.10 -17.77
N PRO A 34 -8.32 1.93 -17.99
CA PRO A 34 -9.04 0.74 -18.45
C PRO A 34 -10.31 0.48 -17.61
N GLY A 35 -11.41 0.20 -18.31
CA GLY A 35 -12.72 -0.02 -17.70
C GLY A 35 -13.55 1.26 -17.43
N ASP A 36 -12.96 2.45 -17.54
CA ASP A 36 -13.72 3.70 -17.44
C ASP A 36 -14.65 3.88 -18.66
N THR A 37 -15.69 4.70 -18.52
CA THR A 37 -16.57 5.08 -19.63
C THR A 37 -16.14 6.41 -20.24
N VAL A 38 -16.06 6.45 -21.58
CA VAL A 38 -15.81 7.68 -22.35
C VAL A 38 -17.07 8.07 -23.11
N ARG A 39 -17.39 9.36 -23.07
CA ARG A 39 -18.50 9.98 -23.82
C ARG A 39 -17.96 10.67 -25.07
N LEU A 40 -18.60 10.39 -26.20
CA LEU A 40 -18.31 10.97 -27.51
C LEU A 40 -19.51 11.81 -27.95
N SER A 41 -19.30 13.08 -28.29
CA SER A 41 -20.38 13.96 -28.76
C SER A 41 -20.14 14.40 -30.19
N GLY A 42 -21.19 14.50 -31.00
CA GLY A 42 -21.10 14.85 -32.41
C GLY A 42 -22.38 14.48 -33.17
N GLY A 43 -22.21 13.87 -34.34
CA GLY A 43 -23.30 13.24 -35.07
C GLY A 43 -24.01 14.13 -36.09
N PRO A 44 -25.15 13.65 -36.64
CA PRO A 44 -25.88 12.45 -36.21
C PRO A 44 -25.10 11.16 -36.44
N PHE A 45 -25.13 10.24 -35.47
CA PHE A 45 -24.40 8.97 -35.48
C PHE A 45 -25.27 7.85 -36.06
N PRO A 46 -24.81 7.18 -37.13
CA PRO A 46 -25.45 5.96 -37.63
C PRO A 46 -25.42 4.82 -36.59
N PRO A 47 -26.37 3.87 -36.65
CA PRO A 47 -26.49 2.79 -35.66
C PRO A 47 -25.35 1.76 -35.68
N ASP A 48 -24.55 1.72 -36.74
CA ASP A 48 -23.43 0.79 -36.96
C ASP A 48 -22.05 1.47 -36.85
N VAL A 49 -22.00 2.63 -36.17
CA VAL A 49 -20.73 3.33 -35.93
C VAL A 49 -19.86 2.55 -34.95
N LEU A 50 -18.58 2.38 -35.31
CA LEU A 50 -17.56 1.78 -34.45
C LEU A 50 -16.59 2.86 -33.98
N VAL A 51 -15.90 2.60 -32.86
CA VAL A 51 -14.86 3.48 -32.35
C VAL A 51 -13.52 2.78 -32.49
N ARG A 52 -12.54 3.48 -33.07
CA ARG A 52 -11.17 3.02 -33.16
C ARG A 52 -10.29 3.75 -32.17
N ILE A 53 -9.60 3.00 -31.31
CA ILE A 53 -8.59 3.51 -30.36
C ILE A 53 -7.25 2.86 -30.72
N GLY A 54 -6.39 3.62 -31.39
CA GLY A 54 -5.15 3.07 -31.95
C GLY A 54 -5.42 1.95 -32.95
N ARG A 55 -5.14 0.69 -32.56
CA ARG A 55 -5.39 -0.51 -33.37
C ARG A 55 -6.66 -1.28 -32.98
N GLU A 56 -7.23 -0.96 -31.81
CA GLU A 56 -8.45 -1.60 -31.33
C GLU A 56 -9.68 -0.96 -31.98
N VAL A 57 -10.64 -1.79 -32.39
CA VAL A 57 -11.94 -1.37 -32.90
C VAL A 57 -13.01 -1.92 -31.97
N LEU A 58 -13.86 -1.04 -31.49
CA LEU A 58 -14.81 -1.30 -30.41
C LEU A 58 -16.21 -0.90 -30.85
N ASP A 59 -17.19 -1.63 -30.37
CA ASP A 59 -18.58 -1.20 -30.42
C ASP A 59 -18.78 -0.02 -29.47
N ALA A 60 -19.52 0.98 -29.93
CA ALA A 60 -20.01 2.06 -29.10
C ALA A 60 -21.50 1.86 -28.79
N VAL A 61 -21.89 2.25 -27.59
CA VAL A 61 -23.28 2.25 -27.14
C VAL A 61 -23.89 3.61 -27.45
N PRO A 62 -24.86 3.71 -28.37
CA PRO A 62 -25.54 4.97 -28.64
C PRO A 62 -26.42 5.36 -27.44
N VAL A 63 -26.28 6.61 -27.01
CA VAL A 63 -27.12 7.22 -25.96
C VAL A 63 -28.20 8.09 -26.60
N THR A 64 -27.81 8.88 -27.60
CA THR A 64 -28.70 9.67 -28.46
C THR A 64 -28.15 9.65 -29.89
N GLU A 65 -28.85 10.27 -30.84
CA GLU A 65 -28.32 10.47 -32.19
C GLU A 65 -27.03 11.31 -32.22
N GLN A 66 -26.72 12.07 -31.17
CA GLN A 66 -25.56 12.95 -31.09
C GLN A 66 -24.55 12.52 -30.01
N GLU A 67 -24.76 11.35 -29.42
CA GLU A 67 -23.97 10.90 -28.29
C GLU A 67 -23.75 9.39 -28.30
N LEU A 68 -22.48 9.00 -28.15
CA LEU A 68 -22.07 7.62 -27.94
C LEU A 68 -21.32 7.50 -26.60
N THR A 69 -21.36 6.31 -26.03
CA THR A 69 -20.49 5.91 -24.92
C THR A 69 -19.71 4.66 -25.28
N LEU A 70 -18.52 4.49 -24.72
CA LEU A 70 -17.76 3.24 -24.81
C LEU A 70 -17.02 2.96 -23.51
N THR A 71 -16.69 1.70 -23.27
CA THR A 71 -15.81 1.29 -22.17
C THR A 71 -14.38 1.19 -22.67
N VAL A 72 -13.45 1.84 -21.97
CA VAL A 72 -12.03 1.87 -22.35
C VAL A 72 -11.44 0.46 -22.24
N PRO A 73 -10.80 -0.06 -23.31
CA PRO A 73 -10.25 -1.41 -23.31
C PRO A 73 -9.02 -1.51 -22.40
N SER A 74 -8.66 -2.74 -22.04
CA SER A 74 -7.41 -3.03 -21.33
C SER A 74 -6.23 -3.01 -22.31
N VAL A 75 -5.69 -1.81 -22.55
CA VAL A 75 -4.48 -1.59 -23.36
C VAL A 75 -3.36 -1.00 -22.51
N PRO A 76 -2.08 -1.09 -22.95
CA PRO A 76 -0.97 -0.45 -22.27
C PRO A 76 -1.21 1.05 -22.04
N GLU A 77 -0.54 1.60 -21.04
CA GLU A 77 -0.53 3.04 -20.83
C GLU A 77 0.07 3.79 -22.03
N GLY A 78 -0.58 4.87 -22.45
CA GLY A 78 -0.13 5.67 -23.58
C GLY A 78 -1.18 6.67 -24.06
N ASP A 79 -0.79 7.42 -25.09
CA ASP A 79 -1.66 8.37 -25.77
C ASP A 79 -2.12 7.74 -27.09
N TYR A 80 -3.43 7.63 -27.26
CA TYR A 80 -4.07 6.94 -28.39
C TYR A 80 -4.89 7.90 -29.22
N LEU A 81 -4.86 7.72 -30.54
CA LEU A 81 -5.80 8.40 -31.42
C LEU A 81 -7.15 7.69 -31.38
N LEU A 82 -8.20 8.43 -31.05
CA LEU A 82 -9.59 8.01 -31.08
C LEU A 82 -10.27 8.62 -32.32
N SER A 83 -10.87 7.76 -33.14
CA SER A 83 -11.66 8.15 -34.33
C SER A 83 -12.89 7.28 -34.44
N LEU A 84 -13.93 7.77 -35.12
CA LEU A 84 -15.08 6.94 -35.46
C LEU A 84 -14.83 6.20 -36.78
N LEU A 85 -15.49 5.06 -36.97
CA LEU A 85 -15.51 4.27 -38.19
C LEU A 85 -16.97 4.01 -38.58
N HIS A 86 -17.33 4.26 -39.84
CA HIS A 86 -18.62 3.86 -40.40
C HIS A 86 -18.38 3.21 -41.76
N GLN A 87 -18.90 1.99 -41.95
CA GLN A 87 -18.66 1.17 -43.16
C GLN A 87 -17.18 1.05 -43.55
N GLY A 88 -16.29 1.02 -42.55
CA GLY A 88 -14.83 0.92 -42.74
C GLY A 88 -14.13 2.25 -43.06
N VAL A 89 -14.86 3.37 -43.17
CA VAL A 89 -14.30 4.70 -43.40
C VAL A 89 -14.15 5.45 -42.09
N ALA A 90 -12.96 5.99 -41.82
CA ALA A 90 -12.70 6.77 -40.62
C ALA A 90 -13.29 8.19 -40.69
N SER A 91 -13.74 8.70 -39.54
CA SER A 91 -14.12 10.10 -39.40
C SER A 91 -12.94 11.03 -39.71
N PRO A 92 -13.17 12.20 -40.32
CA PRO A 92 -12.13 13.20 -40.54
C PRO A 92 -11.55 13.74 -39.23
N SER A 93 -12.39 13.84 -38.19
CA SER A 93 -11.97 14.29 -36.87
C SER A 93 -11.53 13.13 -35.98
N SER A 94 -10.51 13.40 -35.17
CA SER A 94 -9.93 12.47 -34.22
C SER A 94 -9.45 13.21 -32.98
N PHE A 95 -9.48 12.54 -31.83
CA PHE A 95 -9.07 13.09 -30.55
C PHE A 95 -7.98 12.24 -29.92
N THR A 96 -7.11 12.87 -29.13
CA THR A 96 -6.16 12.12 -28.30
C THR A 96 -6.84 11.68 -27.01
N LEU A 97 -6.89 10.38 -26.77
CA LEU A 97 -7.30 9.76 -25.52
C LEU A 97 -6.06 9.25 -24.79
N ARG A 98 -5.84 9.75 -23.57
CA ARG A 98 -4.73 9.36 -22.70
C ARG A 98 -5.20 8.22 -21.81
N ILE A 99 -4.71 7.02 -22.04
CA ILE A 99 -4.99 5.86 -21.19
C ILE A 99 -3.85 5.74 -20.19
N ARG A 100 -4.19 5.78 -18.90
CA ARG A 100 -3.26 5.65 -17.79
C ARG A 100 -3.60 4.41 -16.97
N THR A 101 -2.68 4.01 -16.10
CA THR A 101 -2.94 2.94 -15.13
C THR A 101 -3.22 3.52 -13.75
N LYS A 102 -4.25 3.02 -13.05
CA LYS A 102 -4.65 3.54 -11.73
C LYS A 102 -3.48 3.44 -10.74
N PRO A 103 -3.26 4.45 -9.86
CA PRO A 103 -2.27 4.33 -8.80
C PRO A 103 -2.56 3.11 -7.90
N PRO A 104 -1.52 2.46 -7.35
CA PRO A 104 -1.72 1.36 -6.42
C PRO A 104 -2.44 1.84 -5.15
N THR A 105 -3.25 0.99 -4.54
CA THR A 105 -3.96 1.30 -3.29
C THR A 105 -3.58 0.28 -2.22
N ILE A 106 -3.18 0.76 -1.04
CA ILE A 106 -2.94 -0.09 0.13
C ILE A 106 -4.24 -0.17 0.94
N ILE A 107 -4.71 -1.38 1.18
CA ILE A 107 -5.91 -1.66 1.98
C ILE A 107 -5.51 -1.95 3.42
N ASN A 108 -4.51 -2.82 3.62
CA ASN A 108 -4.13 -3.30 4.94
C ASN A 108 -2.62 -3.56 5.08
N LEU A 109 -2.13 -3.50 6.33
CA LEU A 109 -0.76 -3.81 6.72
C LEU A 109 -0.80 -4.85 7.85
N THR A 110 -0.15 -5.99 7.64
CA THR A 110 -0.13 -7.07 8.63
C THR A 110 1.32 -7.46 8.98
N PRO A 111 1.79 -7.18 10.20
CA PRO A 111 1.13 -6.39 11.25
C PRO A 111 1.19 -4.87 10.97
N SER A 112 0.28 -4.11 11.59
CA SER A 112 0.29 -2.64 11.57
C SER A 112 1.07 -2.01 12.74
N VAL A 113 1.45 -2.84 13.72
CA VAL A 113 2.32 -2.50 14.84
C VAL A 113 3.42 -3.54 14.92
N VAL A 114 4.68 -3.11 14.95
CA VAL A 114 5.85 -3.97 15.06
C VAL A 114 6.63 -3.57 16.30
N ASP A 115 7.02 -4.54 17.11
CA ASP A 115 7.89 -4.29 18.25
C ASP A 115 9.33 -4.02 17.77
N GLU A 116 9.97 -2.97 18.30
CA GLU A 116 11.30 -2.50 17.90
C GLU A 116 12.36 -3.61 18.02
N CYS A 117 12.25 -4.48 19.04
CA CYS A 117 13.18 -5.59 19.21
C CYS A 117 13.26 -6.51 17.98
N LEU A 118 12.14 -6.69 17.24
CA LEU A 118 12.04 -7.61 16.11
C LEU A 118 12.71 -7.07 14.85
N LEU A 119 13.02 -5.77 14.82
CA LEU A 119 13.73 -5.17 13.68
C LEU A 119 15.12 -5.80 13.49
N GLN A 120 15.73 -6.31 14.58
CA GLN A 120 16.99 -7.04 14.52
C GLN A 120 16.84 -8.48 13.99
N GLU A 121 15.61 -9.00 14.00
CA GLU A 121 15.26 -10.37 13.62
C GLU A 121 14.56 -10.44 12.27
N ASN A 122 14.78 -9.43 11.40
CA ASN A 122 14.17 -9.34 10.07
C ASN A 122 12.63 -9.26 10.10
N ALA A 123 12.09 -8.36 10.94
CA ALA A 123 10.65 -8.09 10.99
C ALA A 123 10.05 -7.83 9.59
N ARG A 124 8.89 -8.43 9.34
CA ARG A 124 8.17 -8.34 8.06
C ARG A 124 6.81 -7.70 8.23
N ILE A 125 6.36 -7.04 7.17
CA ILE A 125 4.98 -6.57 7.01
C ILE A 125 4.47 -7.10 5.67
N GLU A 126 3.30 -7.75 5.68
CA GLU A 126 2.51 -8.01 4.49
C GLU A 126 1.69 -6.76 4.15
N VAL A 127 1.78 -6.32 2.90
CA VAL A 127 1.06 -5.18 2.35
C VAL A 127 -0.01 -5.71 1.42
N GLU A 128 -1.26 -5.62 1.85
CA GLU A 128 -2.43 -6.03 1.07
C GLU A 128 -3.05 -4.83 0.36
N GLY A 129 -3.49 -5.01 -0.89
CA GLY A 129 -4.10 -3.93 -1.64
C GLY A 129 -4.51 -4.30 -3.06
N GLU A 130 -4.54 -3.28 -3.92
CA GLU A 130 -4.97 -3.41 -5.31
C GLU A 130 -4.04 -2.62 -6.23
N GLY A 131 -3.94 -3.08 -7.48
CA GLY A 131 -3.18 -2.39 -8.52
C GLY A 131 -1.68 -2.44 -8.29
N PHE A 132 -1.14 -3.58 -7.81
CA PHE A 132 0.29 -3.83 -7.66
C PHE A 132 0.83 -4.58 -8.88
N PRO A 133 1.07 -3.93 -10.03
CA PRO A 133 1.64 -4.62 -11.19
C PRO A 133 3.00 -5.25 -10.84
N ARG A 134 3.39 -6.27 -11.60
CA ARG A 134 4.74 -6.84 -11.48
C ARG A 134 5.79 -5.73 -11.62
N GLY A 135 6.75 -5.71 -10.71
CA GLY A 135 7.76 -4.65 -10.62
C GLY A 135 7.39 -3.52 -9.66
N SER A 136 6.24 -3.60 -8.98
CA SER A 136 5.96 -2.74 -7.82
C SER A 136 6.98 -2.96 -6.71
N SER A 137 7.33 -1.88 -6.02
CA SER A 137 8.22 -1.88 -4.85
C SER A 137 7.67 -1.02 -3.72
N ILE A 138 8.35 -1.00 -2.58
CA ILE A 138 7.91 -0.33 -1.37
C ILE A 138 8.87 0.80 -1.00
N LEU A 139 8.31 1.93 -0.58
CA LEU A 139 9.01 2.99 0.12
C LEU A 139 8.60 2.98 1.60
N VAL A 140 9.57 3.10 2.50
CA VAL A 140 9.37 3.37 3.93
C VAL A 140 9.97 4.73 4.24
N ASP A 141 9.14 5.67 4.71
CA ASP A 141 9.48 7.09 4.92
C ASP A 141 10.17 7.73 3.71
N GLY A 142 9.69 7.37 2.51
CA GLY A 142 10.23 7.85 1.23
C GLY A 142 11.50 7.14 0.74
N ASN A 143 12.08 6.21 1.52
CA ASN A 143 13.26 5.46 1.14
C ASN A 143 12.89 4.06 0.61
N PRO A 144 13.53 3.56 -0.46
CA PRO A 144 13.30 2.19 -0.94
C PRO A 144 13.57 1.16 0.14
N ALA A 145 12.64 0.21 0.29
CA ALA A 145 12.76 -0.89 1.24
C ALA A 145 12.74 -2.25 0.51
N PRO A 146 13.52 -3.25 0.98
CA PRO A 146 13.52 -4.57 0.36
C PRO A 146 12.13 -5.22 0.43
N SER A 147 11.56 -5.54 -0.73
CA SER A 147 10.22 -6.11 -0.84
C SER A 147 10.15 -7.22 -1.87
N GLN A 148 9.31 -8.21 -1.62
CA GLN A 148 8.98 -9.30 -2.51
C GLN A 148 7.55 -9.13 -3.00
N TRP A 149 7.39 -8.98 -4.31
CA TRP A 149 6.07 -8.99 -4.94
C TRP A 149 5.53 -10.42 -4.96
N GLU A 150 4.32 -10.62 -4.45
CA GLU A 150 3.66 -11.94 -4.43
C GLU A 150 2.54 -12.01 -5.47
N SER A 151 1.72 -10.96 -5.56
CA SER A 151 0.61 -10.90 -6.50
C SER A 151 0.17 -9.46 -6.78
N ALA A 152 -0.84 -9.29 -7.64
CA ALA A 152 -1.43 -7.99 -7.96
C ALA A 152 -2.08 -7.27 -6.76
N GLY A 153 -2.20 -7.93 -5.61
CA GLY A 153 -2.74 -7.38 -4.37
C GLY A 153 -1.96 -7.72 -3.10
N SER A 154 -0.76 -8.30 -3.20
CA SER A 154 0.09 -8.57 -2.03
C SER A 154 1.58 -8.38 -2.33
N ILE A 155 2.26 -7.67 -1.42
CA ILE A 155 3.72 -7.49 -1.39
C ILE A 155 4.18 -7.74 0.04
N THR A 156 5.21 -8.58 0.23
CA THR A 156 5.88 -8.75 1.51
C THR A 156 7.07 -7.81 1.61
N LEU A 157 7.16 -7.05 2.70
CA LEU A 157 8.26 -6.12 3.00
C LEU A 157 9.12 -6.69 4.12
N LEU A 158 10.45 -6.58 3.98
CA LEU A 158 11.39 -6.67 5.10
C LEU A 158 11.65 -5.26 5.64
N LEU A 159 11.34 -5.01 6.90
CA LEU A 159 11.54 -3.69 7.49
C LEU A 159 13.03 -3.36 7.58
N PRO A 160 13.45 -2.17 7.13
CA PRO A 160 14.80 -1.68 7.41
C PRO A 160 14.94 -1.38 8.92
N PRO A 161 16.17 -1.09 9.40
CA PRO A 161 16.35 -0.53 10.74
C PRO A 161 15.57 0.78 10.86
N LEU A 162 14.65 0.83 11.83
CA LEU A 162 13.80 1.99 12.13
C LEU A 162 13.90 2.31 13.63
N THR A 163 13.65 3.56 13.98
CA THR A 163 13.47 3.97 15.38
C THR A 163 12.04 3.73 15.84
N SER A 164 11.78 3.75 17.13
CA SER A 164 10.40 3.78 17.63
C SER A 164 9.61 4.98 17.10
N GLY A 165 8.34 4.79 16.73
CA GLY A 165 7.46 5.86 16.28
C GLY A 165 6.57 5.46 15.12
N THR A 166 5.81 6.43 14.63
CA THR A 166 4.95 6.25 13.45
C THR A 166 5.76 6.41 12.18
N HIS A 167 5.70 5.39 11.33
CA HIS A 167 6.34 5.35 10.02
C HIS A 167 5.29 5.25 8.92
N GLN A 168 5.68 5.56 7.69
CA GLN A 168 4.77 5.52 6.55
C GLN A 168 5.30 4.61 5.45
N LEU A 169 4.38 3.85 4.86
CA LEU A 169 4.63 2.95 3.74
C LEU A 169 3.93 3.49 2.49
N GLN A 170 4.59 3.40 1.34
CA GLN A 170 3.97 3.59 0.04
C GLN A 170 4.34 2.45 -0.91
N VAL A 171 3.38 2.03 -1.74
CA VAL A 171 3.66 1.19 -2.90
C VAL A 171 3.96 2.10 -4.08
N ILE A 172 5.07 1.84 -4.78
CA ILE A 172 5.39 2.49 -6.05
C ILE A 172 5.24 1.47 -7.18
N ALA A 173 4.40 1.80 -8.16
CA ALA A 173 4.25 1.03 -9.38
C ALA A 173 5.23 1.54 -10.46
N PRO A 174 5.55 0.73 -11.49
CA PRO A 174 6.29 1.20 -12.65
C PRO A 174 5.66 2.46 -13.27
N GLY A 175 6.51 3.40 -13.70
CA GLY A 175 6.08 4.74 -14.12
C GLY A 175 5.88 5.73 -12.96
N GLU A 176 6.48 5.46 -11.80
CA GLU A 176 6.53 6.33 -10.61
C GLU A 176 5.18 6.69 -9.96
N ARG A 177 4.11 5.94 -10.28
CA ARG A 177 2.81 6.12 -9.64
C ARG A 177 2.85 5.55 -8.22
N ARG A 178 2.47 6.36 -7.25
CA ARG A 178 2.55 6.03 -5.82
C ARG A 178 1.17 5.86 -5.22
N SER A 179 1.05 4.95 -4.28
CA SER A 179 -0.10 4.91 -3.38
C SER A 179 -0.08 6.13 -2.45
N LEU A 180 -1.21 6.39 -1.82
CA LEU A 180 -1.22 7.23 -0.63
C LEU A 180 -0.36 6.58 0.48
N PRO A 181 0.29 7.39 1.33
CA PRO A 181 1.01 6.86 2.49
C PRO A 181 0.09 6.14 3.46
N ARG A 182 0.51 4.95 3.91
CA ARG A 182 -0.16 4.16 4.94
C ARG A 182 0.73 4.06 6.17
N ALA A 183 0.23 4.49 7.32
CA ALA A 183 1.01 4.48 8.55
C ALA A 183 1.08 3.10 9.21
N PHE A 184 2.21 2.81 9.84
CA PHE A 184 2.39 1.71 10.80
C PHE A 184 3.21 2.21 12.00
N LEU A 185 3.15 1.50 13.12
CA LEU A 185 3.83 1.88 14.36
C LEU A 185 4.98 0.93 14.65
N VAL A 186 6.16 1.48 14.93
CA VAL A 186 7.24 0.77 15.62
C VAL A 186 7.11 1.05 17.12
N ASN A 187 6.69 0.04 17.87
CA ASN A 187 6.46 0.12 19.31
C ASN A 187 7.75 -0.16 20.09
N ASN A 188 8.04 0.67 21.08
CA ASN A 188 9.18 0.51 21.99
C ASN A 188 8.75 0.38 23.46
N ARG A 189 7.47 0.13 23.72
CA ARG A 189 7.02 -0.18 25.08
C ARG A 189 7.36 -1.64 25.39
N PRO A 190 8.21 -1.93 26.40
CA PRO A 190 8.41 -3.28 26.89
C PRO A 190 7.19 -3.71 27.72
N GLU A 191 6.92 -5.01 27.77
CA GLU A 191 5.86 -5.58 28.60
C GLU A 191 6.37 -6.80 29.33
N ILE A 192 6.10 -6.91 30.63
CA ILE A 192 6.43 -8.09 31.43
C ILE A 192 5.18 -8.96 31.51
N HIS A 193 5.24 -10.17 30.95
CA HIS A 193 4.15 -11.13 31.05
C HIS A 193 4.27 -12.01 32.31
N SER A 194 5.50 -12.38 32.67
CA SER A 194 5.76 -13.17 33.88
C SER A 194 7.19 -12.99 34.40
N ALA A 195 7.38 -13.27 35.68
CA ALA A 195 8.69 -13.38 36.28
C ALA A 195 8.69 -14.51 37.32
N TYR A 196 9.76 -15.29 37.38
CA TYR A 196 9.86 -16.44 38.28
C TYR A 196 11.31 -16.77 38.66
N PRO A 197 11.55 -17.48 39.77
CA PRO A 197 12.90 -17.89 40.17
C PRO A 197 13.58 -18.78 39.12
N GLY A 198 14.85 -18.53 38.87
CA GLY A 198 15.75 -19.32 38.02
C GLY A 198 16.79 -20.10 38.84
N GLU A 199 18.05 -20.07 38.41
CA GLU A 199 19.14 -20.73 39.14
C GLU A 199 19.31 -20.16 40.55
N ASP A 200 19.49 -21.06 41.53
CA ASP A 200 19.86 -20.71 42.90
C ASP A 200 21.33 -21.06 43.14
N ARG A 201 22.08 -20.14 43.73
CA ARG A 201 23.52 -20.24 44.01
C ARG A 201 23.81 -19.79 45.42
N VAL A 202 24.98 -20.15 45.92
CA VAL A 202 25.38 -19.92 47.33
C VAL A 202 25.21 -18.46 47.80
N ASN A 203 25.48 -17.49 46.92
CA ASN A 203 25.44 -16.06 47.25
C ASN A 203 24.48 -15.23 46.36
N SER A 204 23.70 -15.88 45.49
CA SER A 204 22.82 -15.21 44.53
C SER A 204 21.74 -16.13 44.01
N TYR A 205 20.62 -15.57 43.56
CA TYR A 205 19.65 -16.31 42.76
C TYR A 205 19.26 -15.51 41.52
N GLU A 206 18.78 -16.21 40.50
CA GLU A 206 18.26 -15.60 39.28
C GLU A 206 16.74 -15.41 39.35
N VAL A 207 16.26 -14.36 38.70
CA VAL A 207 14.87 -14.15 38.33
C VAL A 207 14.82 -14.11 36.81
N ILE A 208 14.07 -15.03 36.22
CA ILE A 208 13.80 -15.07 34.78
C ILE A 208 12.58 -14.20 34.54
N ILE A 209 12.74 -13.15 33.73
CA ILE A 209 11.68 -12.21 33.37
C ILE A 209 11.32 -12.48 31.92
N ARG A 210 10.08 -12.89 31.67
CA ARG A 210 9.52 -13.15 30.34
C ARG A 210 8.53 -12.07 29.95
N GLY A 211 8.56 -11.66 28.70
CA GLY A 211 7.75 -10.57 28.20
C GLY A 211 7.88 -10.40 26.70
N LYS A 212 7.78 -9.16 26.24
CA LYS A 212 8.07 -8.79 24.87
C LYS A 212 8.75 -7.44 24.79
N ASN A 213 9.38 -7.20 23.64
CA ASN A 213 9.99 -5.95 23.27
C ASN A 213 11.10 -5.49 24.25
N PHE A 214 11.89 -6.44 24.77
CA PHE A 214 13.09 -6.17 25.54
C PHE A 214 14.25 -5.89 24.60
N LEU A 215 14.70 -4.63 24.55
CA LEU A 215 15.85 -4.22 23.76
C LEU A 215 17.16 -4.61 24.47
N SER A 216 18.24 -4.78 23.71
CA SER A 216 19.56 -5.17 24.24
C SER A 216 20.15 -4.17 25.25
N ARG A 217 19.67 -2.91 25.22
CA ARG A 217 20.06 -1.83 26.14
C ARG A 217 18.97 -1.47 27.15
N SER A 218 17.97 -2.34 27.34
CA SER A 218 16.97 -2.15 28.39
C SER A 218 17.59 -2.24 29.77
N THR A 219 17.02 -1.48 30.71
CA THR A 219 17.37 -1.52 32.12
C THR A 219 16.20 -2.08 32.93
N LEU A 220 16.50 -2.64 34.09
CA LEU A 220 15.49 -3.13 35.04
C LEU A 220 15.48 -2.21 36.24
N LEU A 221 14.28 -1.78 36.64
CA LEU A 221 14.03 -1.15 37.93
C LEU A 221 13.47 -2.20 38.89
N VAL A 222 14.03 -2.25 40.10
CA VAL A 222 13.50 -3.02 41.23
C VAL A 222 13.19 -2.05 42.36
N ASP A 223 11.91 -1.91 42.69
CA ASP A 223 11.41 -0.90 43.66
C ASP A 223 11.93 0.51 43.34
N GLY A 224 11.96 0.85 42.04
CA GLY A 224 12.46 2.14 41.52
C GLY A 224 13.98 2.25 41.42
N THR A 225 14.75 1.24 41.87
CA THR A 225 16.22 1.25 41.80
C THR A 225 16.71 0.57 40.52
N VAL A 226 17.58 1.25 39.77
CA VAL A 226 18.19 0.71 38.54
C VAL A 226 19.14 -0.44 38.86
N ILE A 227 18.96 -1.56 38.17
CA ILE A 227 19.87 -2.69 38.19
C ILE A 227 20.89 -2.54 37.04
N PRO A 228 22.20 -2.52 37.33
CA PRO A 228 23.22 -2.34 36.30
C PRO A 228 23.36 -3.59 35.41
N ALA A 229 23.67 -3.36 34.12
CA ALA A 229 23.94 -4.43 33.16
C ALA A 229 25.33 -5.07 33.35
N SER A 230 26.30 -4.30 33.85
CA SER A 230 27.66 -4.76 34.15
C SER A 230 27.95 -4.66 35.64
N ALA A 231 28.64 -5.66 36.18
CA ALA A 231 29.16 -5.63 37.55
C ALA A 231 30.35 -4.67 37.62
N ALA A 232 30.08 -3.37 37.59
CA ALA A 232 31.07 -2.38 37.98
C ALA A 232 31.22 -2.45 39.51
N LEU A 233 32.20 -3.24 39.97
CA LEU A 233 32.46 -3.55 41.39
C LEU A 233 31.31 -4.36 42.02
N PRO A 234 31.46 -4.98 43.22
CA PRO A 234 30.37 -5.71 43.86
C PRO A 234 29.27 -4.75 44.31
N SER A 235 28.47 -4.24 43.36
CA SER A 235 27.22 -3.56 43.65
C SER A 235 26.30 -4.58 44.32
N GLN A 236 25.99 -4.36 45.59
CA GLN A 236 25.15 -5.22 46.44
C GLN A 236 23.67 -5.26 46.00
N THR A 237 23.36 -4.92 44.75
CA THR A 237 22.00 -4.73 44.24
C THR A 237 21.61 -5.78 43.20
N GLY A 238 22.54 -6.22 42.34
CA GLY A 238 22.27 -7.23 41.32
C GLY A 238 22.91 -6.96 39.96
N ARG A 239 22.62 -7.82 38.98
CA ARG A 239 23.03 -7.68 37.57
C ARG A 239 21.90 -8.08 36.64
N LEU A 240 21.66 -7.29 35.60
CA LEU A 240 20.74 -7.64 34.52
C LEU A 240 21.50 -8.20 33.31
N ARG A 241 20.99 -9.27 32.72
CA ARG A 241 21.46 -9.83 31.46
C ARG A 241 20.30 -9.89 30.46
N HIS A 242 20.48 -9.29 29.30
CA HIS A 242 19.59 -9.48 28.15
C HIS A 242 19.89 -10.82 27.47
N VAL A 243 18.84 -11.55 27.08
CA VAL A 243 18.97 -12.83 26.39
C VAL A 243 18.44 -12.71 24.97
N ASP A 244 17.20 -12.27 24.82
CA ASP A 244 16.48 -12.12 23.56
C ASP A 244 15.35 -11.08 23.73
N CYS A 245 14.55 -10.85 22.68
CA CYS A 245 13.43 -9.89 22.73
C CYS A 245 12.42 -10.18 23.87
N GLU A 246 12.33 -11.42 24.33
CA GLU A 246 11.30 -11.87 25.27
C GLU A 246 11.85 -12.17 26.66
N THR A 247 13.18 -12.15 26.85
CA THR A 247 13.81 -12.70 28.05
C THR A 247 14.92 -11.80 28.60
N LEU A 248 14.76 -11.44 29.87
CA LEU A 248 15.80 -10.85 30.71
C LEU A 248 16.08 -11.78 31.89
N ILE A 249 17.33 -11.80 32.34
CA ILE A 249 17.75 -12.55 33.53
C ILE A 249 18.36 -11.58 34.53
N TYR A 250 17.71 -11.48 35.69
CA TYR A 250 18.14 -10.65 36.81
C TYR A 250 18.81 -11.53 37.86
N THR A 251 20.12 -11.38 38.05
CA THR A 251 20.85 -12.01 39.15
C THR A 251 20.84 -11.08 40.35
N ARG A 252 20.26 -11.50 41.47
CA ARG A 252 20.18 -10.69 42.69
C ARG A 252 21.26 -11.06 43.71
N TYR A 253 21.82 -10.04 44.35
CA TYR A 253 22.74 -10.16 45.49
C TYR A 253 22.29 -9.18 46.60
N PRO A 254 22.62 -9.44 47.88
CA PRO A 254 22.99 -10.74 48.43
C PRO A 254 21.77 -11.68 48.47
N TYR A 255 22.02 -12.98 48.56
CA TYR A 255 20.97 -13.97 48.78
C TYR A 255 20.22 -13.70 50.10
N SER A 256 18.89 -13.69 50.05
CA SER A 256 17.98 -13.62 51.21
C SER A 256 17.05 -14.82 51.17
N ARG A 257 16.70 -15.35 52.35
CA ARG A 257 15.73 -16.46 52.49
C ARG A 257 14.33 -15.99 52.83
N THR A 258 14.14 -14.69 53.03
CA THR A 258 12.87 -14.12 53.47
C THR A 258 12.16 -13.48 52.28
N PRO A 259 11.08 -14.08 51.77
CA PRO A 259 10.34 -13.53 50.64
C PRO A 259 9.96 -12.07 50.87
N LYS A 260 10.26 -11.24 49.89
CA LYS A 260 9.86 -9.84 49.81
C LYS A 260 9.14 -9.63 48.49
N THR A 261 8.02 -8.91 48.57
CA THR A 261 7.38 -8.38 47.38
C THR A 261 8.24 -7.24 46.84
N VAL A 262 8.61 -7.34 45.56
CA VAL A 262 9.31 -6.31 44.80
C VAL A 262 8.49 -5.92 43.59
N ILE A 263 8.67 -4.69 43.12
CA ILE A 263 8.09 -4.18 41.89
C ILE A 263 9.15 -4.15 40.81
N LEU A 264 8.90 -4.86 39.71
CA LEU A 264 9.75 -4.90 38.53
C LEU A 264 9.19 -3.97 37.44
N GLN A 265 10.07 -3.20 36.81
CA GLN A 265 9.75 -2.48 35.57
C GLN A 265 10.93 -2.56 34.61
N VAL A 266 10.66 -2.82 33.34
CA VAL A 266 11.67 -2.74 32.28
C VAL A 266 11.59 -1.37 31.64
N VAL A 267 12.75 -0.75 31.42
CA VAL A 267 12.87 0.54 30.75
C VAL A 267 13.71 0.38 29.51
N ASN A 268 13.12 0.60 28.35
CA ASN A 268 13.82 0.60 27.08
C ASN A 268 14.58 1.93 26.85
N PRO A 269 15.59 1.94 25.95
CA PRO A 269 16.17 3.18 25.43
C PRO A 269 15.10 4.23 25.07
N GLY A 270 15.37 5.49 25.39
CA GLY A 270 14.36 6.57 25.28
C GLY A 270 13.46 6.72 26.51
N GLY A 271 13.60 5.85 27.51
CA GLY A 271 12.93 5.98 28.81
C GLY A 271 11.51 5.40 28.83
N VAL A 272 11.09 4.68 27.79
CA VAL A 272 9.77 4.05 27.73
C VAL A 272 9.75 2.85 28.70
N GLN A 273 8.76 2.84 29.60
CA GLN A 273 8.67 1.86 30.68
C GLN A 273 7.53 0.87 30.45
N SER A 274 7.72 -0.36 30.95
CA SER A 274 6.64 -1.31 31.14
C SER A 274 5.74 -0.86 32.29
N ASP A 275 4.54 -1.44 32.33
CA ASP A 275 3.72 -1.36 33.52
C ASP A 275 4.41 -2.05 34.71
N PRO A 276 4.13 -1.64 35.96
CA PRO A 276 4.68 -2.27 37.16
C PRO A 276 4.26 -3.74 37.29
N PHE A 277 5.22 -4.63 37.51
CA PHE A 277 4.98 -6.06 37.73
C PHE A 277 5.37 -6.45 39.16
N SER A 278 4.41 -6.90 39.96
CA SER A 278 4.66 -7.32 41.35
C SER A 278 5.10 -8.78 41.41
N LEU A 279 6.18 -9.04 42.12
CA LEU A 279 6.74 -10.38 42.30
C LEU A 279 7.16 -10.59 43.75
N SER A 280 6.83 -11.75 44.32
CA SER A 280 7.36 -12.17 45.62
C SER A 280 8.55 -13.11 45.41
N ILE A 281 9.74 -12.68 45.86
CA ILE A 281 11.00 -13.43 45.74
C ILE A 281 11.79 -13.40 47.05
N PRO A 282 12.56 -14.46 47.39
CA PRO A 282 13.38 -14.54 48.61
C PRO A 282 14.29 -13.35 48.84
#